data_AF-A0A127M570-F1
#
_entry.id   AF-A0A127M570-F1
#
_cell.length_a   1.000
_cell.length_b   1.000
_cell.length_c   1.000
_cell.angle_alpha   90.00
_cell.angle_beta   90.00
_cell.angle_gamma   90.00
#
_symmetry.space_group_name_H-M   'P 1'
#
loop_
_entity.id
_entity.type
_entity.pdbx_description
1 polymer ?
#
loop_
_entity_poly.entity_id
_entity_poly.type
_entity_poly.pdbx_seq_one_letter_code
_entity_poly.pdbx_strand_id
1 'polypeptide(L)'
;MLIRSKHRMLAPLLTYAAFYLLMGCSSSSTSFYDNFQNQKNSEHQGTFQKVSIYMEHNASDNDTEIVISAKGNDIGLKNVWLRNPDGKEVLNISAENQDLGLREIDLETPEPENAKRITEQYPEGLYTFIGQTVDNKWLVSTATLSHSLPSQMALSVNAKPSSSNPSTAPLPNQEIIVSWALKPRITAYYLEVENKSKSNRIHLTLPASTSSISIPRYWFTGNETYSFNIQARNQDGNVTTSEVSRDIAIF
;
A
#
# COMPACT_ATOMS: atom_id res chain seq x y z
N MET A 1 58.89 12.74 -18.11
CA MET A 1 59.50 13.65 -19.10
C MET A 1 60.16 12.79 -20.19
N LEU A 2 59.75 12.99 -21.47
CA LEU A 2 60.14 12.34 -22.73
C LEU A 2 59.85 10.82 -22.85
N ILE A 3 58.90 10.31 -23.65
CA ILE A 3 58.58 10.43 -25.11
C ILE A 3 59.70 9.96 -26.04
N ARG A 4 59.44 8.85 -26.76
CA ARG A 4 59.69 8.64 -28.21
C ARG A 4 59.01 7.33 -28.64
N SER A 5 57.97 7.40 -29.48
CA SER A 5 58.03 7.49 -30.95
C SER A 5 57.94 6.11 -31.58
N LYS A 6 56.88 5.90 -32.38
CA LYS A 6 56.95 5.28 -33.71
C LYS A 6 55.65 5.59 -34.47
N HIS A 7 55.73 6.56 -35.37
CA HIS A 7 54.84 6.60 -36.54
C HIS A 7 55.38 5.65 -37.60
N ARG A 8 54.49 4.85 -38.20
CA ARG A 8 54.62 4.42 -39.59
C ARG A 8 53.24 4.46 -40.24
N MET A 9 53.18 5.20 -41.34
CA MET A 9 52.08 5.29 -42.29
C MET A 9 51.84 3.93 -42.98
N LEU A 10 50.60 3.70 -43.41
CA LEU A 10 50.23 3.35 -44.80
C LEU A 10 48.69 3.39 -44.91
N ALA A 11 48.20 4.06 -45.96
CA ALA A 11 46.80 4.13 -46.39
C ALA A 11 46.53 3.03 -47.45
N PRO A 12 45.42 3.05 -48.23
CA PRO A 12 43.99 3.06 -47.91
C PRO A 12 43.24 1.87 -48.59
N LEU A 13 41.89 1.89 -48.52
CA LEU A 13 40.91 1.16 -49.36
C LEU A 13 40.71 -0.34 -49.12
N LEU A 14 39.54 -0.68 -48.57
CA LEU A 14 38.68 -1.73 -49.12
C LEU A 14 37.23 -1.50 -48.67
N THR A 15 36.40 -1.20 -49.66
CA THR A 15 34.95 -1.04 -49.62
C THR A 15 34.33 -2.36 -49.15
N TYR A 16 33.71 -2.39 -47.97
CA TYR A 16 32.82 -3.47 -47.57
C TYR A 16 31.38 -2.96 -47.63
N ALA A 17 30.64 -3.45 -48.62
CA ALA A 17 29.19 -3.37 -48.64
C ALA A 17 28.66 -4.26 -47.50
N ALA A 18 28.23 -3.64 -46.39
CA ALA A 18 27.49 -4.34 -45.35
C ALA A 18 26.05 -4.54 -45.81
N PHE A 19 25.73 -5.75 -46.26
CA PHE A 19 24.36 -6.23 -46.33
C PHE A 19 23.81 -6.30 -44.90
N TYR A 20 23.00 -5.31 -44.51
CA TYR A 20 22.18 -5.42 -43.31
C TYR A 20 21.08 -6.44 -43.58
N LEU A 21 21.30 -7.70 -43.19
CA LEU A 21 20.21 -8.64 -42.97
C LEU A 21 19.46 -8.16 -41.72
N LEU A 22 18.38 -7.40 -41.92
CA LEU A 22 17.37 -7.18 -40.90
C LEU A 22 16.68 -8.53 -40.65
N MET A 23 17.26 -9.35 -39.78
CA MET A 23 16.48 -10.38 -39.11
C MET A 23 15.51 -9.66 -38.19
N GLY A 24 14.28 -9.47 -38.68
CA GLY A 24 13.15 -9.14 -37.84
C GLY A 24 12.94 -10.28 -36.84
N CYS A 25 13.47 -10.13 -35.63
CA CYS A 25 12.90 -10.77 -34.45
C CYS A 25 11.50 -10.22 -34.28
N SER A 26 10.52 -10.84 -34.95
CA SER A 26 9.12 -10.73 -34.56
C SER A 26 8.96 -11.57 -33.29
N SER A 27 9.26 -10.96 -32.15
CA SER A 27 8.83 -11.48 -30.86
C SER A 27 7.31 -11.30 -30.79
N SER A 28 6.57 -12.25 -31.36
CA SER A 28 5.14 -12.44 -31.12
C SER A 28 4.93 -13.03 -29.73
N SER A 29 5.30 -12.28 -28.69
CA SER A 29 4.65 -12.42 -27.40
C SER A 29 3.32 -11.67 -27.52
N THR A 30 2.28 -12.33 -28.05
CA THR A 30 0.92 -11.85 -27.80
C THR A 30 0.81 -11.72 -26.29
N SER A 31 0.63 -10.49 -25.82
CA SER A 31 0.58 -10.24 -24.40
C SER A 31 -0.64 -10.99 -23.84
N PHE A 32 -0.55 -11.52 -22.63
CA PHE A 32 -1.67 -12.18 -21.98
C PHE A 32 -2.94 -11.30 -21.96
N TYR A 33 -2.78 -9.98 -21.97
CA TYR A 33 -3.88 -9.05 -22.14
C TYR A 33 -4.57 -9.16 -23.49
N ASP A 34 -3.84 -9.41 -24.57
CA ASP A 34 -4.44 -9.70 -25.87
C ASP A 34 -5.28 -10.98 -25.78
N ASN A 35 -4.83 -12.00 -25.04
CA ASN A 35 -5.63 -13.20 -24.75
C ASN A 35 -6.88 -12.89 -23.89
N PHE A 36 -6.75 -12.05 -22.85
CA PHE A 36 -7.90 -11.59 -22.07
C PHE A 36 -8.90 -10.82 -22.95
N GLN A 37 -8.45 -9.86 -23.76
CA GLN A 37 -9.32 -9.09 -24.66
C GLN A 37 -10.04 -10.00 -25.65
N ASN A 38 -9.34 -11.01 -26.17
CA ASN A 38 -9.92 -12.02 -27.06
C ASN A 38 -10.97 -12.91 -26.36
N GLN A 39 -10.84 -13.13 -25.05
CA GLN A 39 -11.77 -13.96 -24.26
C GLN A 39 -12.78 -13.16 -23.45
N LYS A 40 -12.72 -11.81 -23.50
CA LYS A 40 -13.54 -10.92 -22.66
C LYS A 40 -15.05 -11.07 -22.92
N ASN A 41 -15.42 -11.52 -24.11
CA ASN A 41 -16.81 -11.72 -24.53
C ASN A 41 -17.33 -13.15 -24.29
N SER A 42 -16.54 -14.03 -23.67
CA SER A 42 -17.01 -15.35 -23.27
C SER A 42 -17.93 -15.25 -22.05
N GLU A 43 -19.00 -16.04 -22.01
CA GLU A 43 -20.03 -16.11 -20.94
C GLU A 43 -19.48 -16.59 -19.57
N HIS A 44 -18.17 -16.49 -19.32
CA HIS A 44 -17.45 -17.04 -18.17
C HIS A 44 -16.68 -15.98 -17.37
N GLN A 45 -17.19 -14.75 -17.32
CA GLN A 45 -16.66 -13.69 -16.46
C GLN A 45 -17.37 -13.67 -15.11
N GLY A 46 -16.63 -13.98 -14.05
CA GLY A 46 -17.01 -13.69 -12.68
C GLY A 46 -16.46 -12.35 -12.20
N THR A 47 -16.71 -12.04 -10.93
CA THR A 47 -16.12 -10.91 -10.23
C THR A 47 -15.25 -11.40 -9.09
N PHE A 48 -14.31 -10.56 -8.65
CA PHE A 48 -13.67 -10.74 -7.36
C PHE A 48 -14.72 -10.61 -6.25
N GLN A 49 -14.48 -11.24 -5.11
CA GLN A 49 -15.31 -11.03 -3.92
C GLN A 49 -15.05 -9.66 -3.28
N LYS A 50 -13.80 -9.20 -3.36
CA LYS A 50 -13.38 -7.87 -2.90
C LYS A 50 -12.22 -7.39 -3.76
N VAL A 51 -12.23 -6.12 -4.13
CA VAL A 51 -11.07 -5.39 -4.63
C VAL A 51 -11.03 -4.02 -3.97
N SER A 52 -9.83 -3.52 -3.68
CA SER A 52 -9.64 -2.15 -3.22
C SER A 52 -8.27 -1.64 -3.63
N ILE A 53 -8.22 -0.34 -3.90
CA ILE A 53 -7.00 0.43 -4.05
C ILE A 53 -7.24 1.77 -3.37
N TYR A 54 -6.36 2.19 -2.46
CA TYR A 54 -6.52 3.46 -1.74
C TYR A 54 -5.16 3.96 -1.22
N MET A 55 -5.10 5.24 -0.84
CA MET A 55 -3.91 5.85 -0.24
C MET A 55 -3.95 5.76 1.28
N GLU A 56 -2.81 5.45 1.89
CA GLU A 56 -2.55 5.72 3.31
C GLU A 56 -1.48 6.80 3.43
N HIS A 57 -1.66 7.70 4.40
CA HIS A 57 -0.72 8.78 4.69
C HIS A 57 -0.48 8.86 6.20
N ASN A 58 0.76 8.65 6.63
CA ASN A 58 1.16 8.97 7.99
C ASN A 58 1.49 10.46 8.07
N ALA A 59 0.60 11.24 8.69
CA ALA A 59 0.80 12.68 8.81
C ALA A 59 1.87 13.04 9.87
N SER A 60 2.28 12.11 10.73
CA SER A 60 3.34 12.33 11.71
C SER A 60 4.73 12.22 11.07
N ASP A 61 4.92 11.24 10.17
CA ASP A 61 6.20 10.97 9.50
C ASP A 61 6.24 11.51 8.06
N ASN A 62 5.11 12.05 7.60
CA ASN A 62 4.92 12.64 6.27
C ASN A 62 5.21 11.67 5.11
N ASP A 63 4.98 10.38 5.31
CA ASP A 63 5.10 9.36 4.27
C ASP A 63 3.73 8.99 3.67
N THR A 64 3.73 8.32 2.54
CA THR A 64 2.50 7.97 1.83
C THR A 64 2.70 6.69 1.04
N GLU A 65 1.67 5.86 0.99
CA GLU A 65 1.68 4.61 0.25
C GLU A 65 0.34 4.34 -0.45
N ILE A 66 0.35 3.33 -1.32
CA ILE A 66 -0.83 2.73 -1.93
C ILE A 66 -1.02 1.33 -1.35
N VAL A 67 -2.21 1.09 -0.83
CA VAL A 67 -2.67 -0.24 -0.42
C VAL A 67 -3.52 -0.83 -1.54
N ILE A 68 -3.22 -2.07 -1.93
CA ILE A 68 -3.94 -2.83 -2.95
C ILE A 68 -4.37 -4.16 -2.34
N SER A 69 -5.67 -4.44 -2.39
CA SER A 69 -6.21 -5.74 -1.98
C SER A 69 -7.06 -6.34 -3.08
N ALA A 70 -6.95 -7.67 -3.25
CA ALA A 70 -7.86 -8.42 -4.09
C ALA A 70 -8.13 -9.80 -3.50
N LYS A 71 -9.40 -10.17 -3.44
CA LYS A 71 -9.88 -11.45 -2.92
C LYS A 71 -10.68 -12.19 -3.99
N GLY A 72 -10.17 -13.36 -4.37
CA GLY A 72 -10.81 -14.24 -5.36
C GLY A 72 -12.10 -14.88 -4.84
N ASN A 73 -12.65 -15.79 -5.62
CA ASN A 73 -13.67 -16.73 -5.12
C ASN A 73 -13.00 -17.95 -4.47
N ASP A 74 -13.79 -18.95 -4.10
CA ASP A 74 -13.28 -20.16 -3.41
C ASP A 74 -12.54 -21.13 -4.34
N ILE A 75 -12.44 -20.83 -5.64
CA ILE A 75 -11.75 -21.67 -6.63
C ILE A 75 -10.23 -21.43 -6.58
N GLY A 76 -9.79 -20.26 -6.09
CA GLY A 76 -8.37 -19.88 -6.05
C GLY A 76 -7.91 -19.18 -7.33
N LEU A 77 -7.03 -18.19 -7.16
CA LEU A 77 -6.47 -17.34 -8.21
C LEU A 77 -5.12 -17.90 -8.67
N LYS A 78 -5.05 -18.32 -9.92
CA LYS A 78 -3.79 -18.68 -10.58
C LYS A 78 -2.92 -17.45 -10.81
N ASN A 79 -3.56 -16.35 -11.19
CA ASN A 79 -2.91 -15.09 -11.49
C ASN A 79 -3.80 -13.89 -11.17
N VAL A 80 -3.17 -12.75 -10.86
CA VAL A 80 -3.81 -11.47 -10.61
C VAL A 80 -3.05 -10.36 -11.30
N TRP A 81 -3.77 -9.50 -12.03
CA TRP A 81 -3.25 -8.30 -12.66
C TRP A 81 -4.00 -7.07 -12.17
N LEU A 82 -3.29 -5.95 -12.13
CA LEU A 82 -3.84 -4.63 -11.92
C LEU A 82 -3.44 -3.73 -13.07
N ARG A 83 -4.40 -3.00 -13.62
CA ARG A 83 -4.16 -1.96 -14.63
C ARG A 83 -4.60 -0.60 -14.13
N ASN A 84 -3.79 0.40 -14.43
CA ASN A 84 -4.08 1.79 -14.14
C ASN A 84 -5.17 2.34 -15.10
N PRO A 85 -5.64 3.58 -14.88
CA PRO A 85 -6.64 4.22 -15.73
C PRO A 85 -6.26 4.33 -17.22
N ASP A 86 -4.97 4.43 -17.53
CA ASP A 86 -4.45 4.46 -18.91
C ASP A 86 -4.32 3.06 -19.54
N GLY A 87 -4.69 2.01 -18.79
CA GLY A 87 -4.60 0.61 -19.21
C GLY A 87 -3.20 0.00 -19.08
N LYS A 88 -2.22 0.71 -18.50
CA LYS A 88 -0.88 0.21 -18.21
C LYS A 88 -0.93 -0.81 -17.07
N GLU A 89 -0.18 -1.90 -17.20
CA GLU A 89 -0.01 -2.88 -16.13
C GLU A 89 0.80 -2.29 -14.96
N VAL A 90 0.26 -2.44 -13.76
CA VAL A 90 0.84 -1.97 -12.49
C VAL A 90 1.33 -3.14 -11.65
N LEU A 91 0.60 -4.26 -11.70
CA LEU A 91 0.87 -5.46 -10.93
C LEU A 91 0.60 -6.70 -11.79
N ASN A 92 1.42 -7.72 -11.61
CA ASN A 92 1.24 -9.06 -12.16
C ASN A 92 1.77 -10.08 -11.15
N ILE A 93 0.86 -10.80 -10.50
CA ILE A 93 1.18 -11.84 -9.52
C ILE A 93 0.72 -13.18 -10.06
N SER A 94 1.56 -14.19 -9.90
CA SER A 94 1.24 -15.58 -10.20
C SER A 94 1.36 -16.40 -8.91
N ALA A 95 0.42 -17.32 -8.68
CA ALA A 95 0.56 -18.31 -7.64
C ALA A 95 1.81 -19.17 -7.91
N GLU A 96 2.50 -19.64 -6.88
CA GLU A 96 3.54 -20.66 -7.11
C GLU A 96 2.88 -22.02 -7.39
N ASN A 97 1.92 -22.40 -6.55
CA ASN A 97 1.10 -23.59 -6.76
C ASN A 97 -0.10 -23.25 -7.66
N GLN A 98 -0.08 -23.77 -8.88
CA GLN A 98 -1.09 -23.51 -9.91
C GLN A 98 -2.37 -24.33 -9.73
N ASP A 99 -2.34 -25.38 -8.88
CA ASP A 99 -3.48 -26.26 -8.62
C ASP A 99 -4.38 -25.72 -7.50
N LEU A 100 -3.77 -25.07 -6.49
CA LEU A 100 -4.49 -24.42 -5.38
C LEU A 100 -4.74 -22.92 -5.62
N GLY A 101 -3.77 -22.22 -6.23
CA GLY A 101 -3.83 -20.78 -6.43
C GLY A 101 -3.71 -19.95 -5.14
N LEU A 102 -3.95 -18.65 -5.27
CA LEU A 102 -4.01 -17.66 -4.18
C LEU A 102 -5.46 -17.38 -3.79
N ARG A 103 -5.72 -17.17 -2.51
CA ARG A 103 -7.07 -16.79 -2.06
C ARG A 103 -7.28 -15.27 -2.05
N GLU A 104 -6.26 -14.55 -1.61
CA GLU A 104 -6.27 -13.12 -1.31
C GLU A 104 -4.84 -12.59 -1.45
N ILE A 105 -4.72 -11.34 -1.88
CA ILE A 105 -3.48 -10.56 -1.86
C ILE A 105 -3.76 -9.24 -1.15
N ASP A 106 -2.82 -8.81 -0.32
CA ASP A 106 -2.73 -7.50 0.30
C ASP A 106 -1.31 -7.01 0.10
N LEU A 107 -1.16 -5.84 -0.53
CA LEU A 107 0.12 -5.29 -0.94
C LEU A 107 0.16 -3.79 -0.65
N GLU A 108 1.34 -3.36 -0.25
CA GLU A 108 1.66 -1.97 0.04
C GLU A 108 2.86 -1.54 -0.81
N THR A 109 2.83 -0.32 -1.33
CA THR A 109 4.03 0.29 -1.90
C THR A 109 4.98 0.72 -0.78
N PRO A 110 6.28 0.91 -1.04
CA PRO A 110 7.13 1.65 -0.11
C PRO A 110 6.50 3.01 0.25
N GLU A 111 6.83 3.51 1.45
CA GLU A 111 6.33 4.76 2.04
C GLU A 111 7.33 5.92 1.85
N PRO A 112 7.46 6.56 0.67
CA PRO A 112 8.32 7.73 0.54
C PRO A 112 7.72 8.94 1.27
N GLU A 113 8.58 9.75 1.89
CA GLU A 113 8.22 11.08 2.45
C GLU A 113 7.62 12.05 1.41
N ASN A 114 7.77 11.75 0.12
CA ASN A 114 7.28 12.58 -0.97
C ASN A 114 6.14 11.89 -1.72
N ALA A 115 4.91 12.25 -1.34
CA ALA A 115 3.67 11.80 -1.97
C ALA A 115 3.59 12.06 -3.49
N LYS A 116 4.38 12.99 -4.04
CA LYS A 116 4.43 13.25 -5.48
C LYS A 116 4.86 12.00 -6.26
N ARG A 117 5.84 11.25 -5.74
CA ARG A 117 6.30 10.01 -6.39
C ARG A 117 5.17 8.97 -6.47
N ILE A 118 4.38 8.86 -5.40
CA ILE A 118 3.24 7.94 -5.36
C ILE A 118 2.17 8.37 -6.36
N THR A 119 1.73 9.62 -6.29
CA THR A 119 0.64 10.15 -7.11
C THR A 119 0.97 10.19 -8.62
N GLU A 120 2.24 10.35 -9.00
CA GLU A 120 2.69 10.25 -10.39
C GLU A 120 2.70 8.81 -10.92
N GLN A 121 3.03 7.82 -10.09
CA GLN A 121 3.05 6.40 -10.50
C GLN A 121 1.66 5.75 -10.40
N TYR A 122 0.81 6.27 -9.52
CA TYR A 122 -0.55 5.81 -9.27
C TYR A 122 -1.55 6.95 -9.47
N PRO A 123 -1.87 7.32 -10.71
CA PRO A 123 -2.78 8.43 -11.00
C PRO A 123 -4.20 8.13 -10.51
N GLU A 124 -4.97 9.18 -10.17
CA GLU A 124 -6.39 9.03 -9.85
C GLU A 124 -7.16 8.41 -11.03
N GLY A 125 -8.18 7.61 -10.71
CA GLY A 125 -9.10 7.08 -11.70
C GLY A 125 -9.48 5.62 -11.47
N LEU A 126 -10.09 5.02 -12.50
CA LEU A 126 -10.61 3.67 -12.44
C LEU A 126 -9.52 2.63 -12.74
N TYR A 127 -9.18 1.84 -11.75
CA TYR A 127 -8.27 0.70 -11.89
C TYR A 127 -9.04 -0.56 -12.21
N THR A 128 -8.45 -1.43 -13.03
CA THR A 128 -9.06 -2.71 -13.42
C THR A 128 -8.26 -3.86 -12.84
N PHE A 129 -8.91 -4.66 -12.00
CA PHE A 129 -8.42 -5.92 -11.48
C PHE A 129 -8.86 -7.03 -12.41
N ILE A 130 -7.90 -7.86 -12.81
CA ILE A 130 -8.13 -9.02 -13.67
C ILE A 130 -7.56 -10.23 -12.94
N GLY A 131 -8.33 -11.30 -12.84
CA GLY A 131 -7.92 -12.55 -12.22
C GLY A 131 -8.17 -13.72 -13.15
N GLN A 132 -7.29 -14.72 -13.09
CA GLN A 132 -7.55 -16.02 -13.68
C GLN A 132 -7.58 -17.05 -12.55
N THR A 133 -8.65 -17.83 -12.46
CA THR A 133 -8.76 -18.90 -11.46
C THR A 133 -8.03 -20.16 -11.92
N VAL A 134 -7.83 -21.12 -11.00
CA VAL A 134 -7.18 -22.40 -11.34
C VAL A 134 -7.99 -23.24 -12.35
N ASP A 135 -9.32 -23.05 -12.41
CA ASP A 135 -10.19 -23.63 -13.43
C ASP A 135 -10.30 -22.80 -14.72
N ASN A 136 -9.41 -21.81 -14.88
CA ASN A 136 -9.28 -20.91 -16.04
C ASN A 136 -10.49 -19.98 -16.28
N LYS A 137 -11.33 -19.75 -15.28
CA LYS A 137 -12.34 -18.68 -15.33
C LYS A 137 -11.69 -17.33 -15.11
N TRP A 138 -12.28 -16.31 -15.73
CA TRP A 138 -11.82 -14.94 -15.62
C TRP A 138 -12.63 -14.18 -14.58
N LEU A 139 -11.94 -13.43 -13.73
CA LEU A 139 -12.55 -12.48 -12.81
C LEU A 139 -12.18 -11.07 -13.25
N VAL A 140 -13.17 -10.17 -13.31
CA VAL A 140 -12.94 -8.76 -13.60
C VAL A 140 -13.68 -7.91 -12.58
N SER A 141 -12.99 -6.95 -11.98
CA SER A 141 -13.60 -5.96 -11.09
C SER A 141 -12.84 -4.65 -11.20
N THR A 142 -13.46 -3.56 -10.78
CA THR A 142 -12.83 -2.24 -10.81
C THR A 142 -12.89 -1.59 -9.44
N ALA A 143 -11.92 -0.73 -9.16
CA ALA A 143 -11.92 0.15 -7.99
C ALA A 143 -11.36 1.51 -8.41
N THR A 144 -11.86 2.58 -7.79
CA THR A 144 -11.41 3.94 -8.09
C THR A 144 -10.38 4.35 -7.06
N LEU A 145 -9.22 4.83 -7.51
CA LEU A 145 -8.26 5.51 -6.67
C LEU A 145 -8.53 7.02 -6.71
N SER A 146 -8.63 7.65 -5.53
CA SER A 146 -8.56 9.11 -5.38
C SER A 146 -7.34 9.48 -4.54
N HIS A 147 -6.80 10.67 -4.75
CA HIS A 147 -5.78 11.31 -3.95
C HIS A 147 -6.37 12.23 -2.87
N SER A 148 -7.70 12.25 -2.70
CA SER A 148 -8.35 12.98 -1.63
C SER A 148 -8.13 12.29 -0.29
N LEU A 149 -7.14 12.76 0.47
CA LEU A 149 -6.85 12.26 1.81
C LEU A 149 -7.72 12.96 2.88
N PRO A 150 -8.13 12.25 3.94
CA PRO A 150 -8.58 12.87 5.17
C PRO A 150 -7.60 13.92 5.70
N SER A 151 -8.07 14.97 6.37
CA SER A 151 -7.16 15.89 7.04
C SER A 151 -6.63 15.29 8.34
N GLN A 152 -5.36 15.57 8.66
CA GLN A 152 -4.72 15.19 9.92
C GLN A 152 -5.60 15.50 11.14
N MET A 153 -5.61 14.58 12.11
CA MET A 153 -6.34 14.70 13.36
C MET A 153 -5.44 15.23 14.47
N ALA A 154 -5.99 16.13 15.30
CA ALA A 154 -5.35 16.49 16.55
C ALA A 154 -5.65 15.38 17.58
N LEU A 155 -4.72 14.44 17.74
CA LEU A 155 -4.82 13.34 18.70
C LEU A 155 -4.37 13.80 20.10
N SER A 156 -5.22 13.58 21.10
CA SER A 156 -4.95 13.86 22.51
C SER A 156 -5.10 12.58 23.34
N VAL A 157 -4.16 12.38 24.24
CA VAL A 157 -4.13 11.26 25.20
C VAL A 157 -3.84 11.86 26.57
N ASN A 158 -4.64 11.51 27.57
CA ASN A 158 -4.51 11.99 28.96
C ASN A 158 -3.34 11.35 29.73
N ALA A 159 -2.20 11.20 29.06
CA ALA A 159 -0.96 10.69 29.62
C ALA A 159 0.19 11.67 29.34
N LYS A 160 1.32 11.48 30.02
CA LYS A 160 2.47 12.36 29.80
C LYS A 160 3.06 12.09 28.42
N PRO A 161 3.43 13.14 27.67
CA PRO A 161 4.26 12.99 26.48
C PRO A 161 5.49 12.14 26.79
N SER A 162 5.88 11.30 25.83
CA SER A 162 7.10 10.51 26.00
C SER A 162 8.31 11.41 26.19
N SER A 163 9.16 11.07 27.16
CA SER A 163 10.37 11.81 27.48
C SER A 163 11.54 10.86 27.74
N SER A 164 12.77 11.37 27.64
CA SER A 164 13.97 10.58 27.93
C SER A 164 14.05 10.07 29.37
N ASN A 165 13.26 10.65 30.29
CA ASN A 165 13.14 10.26 31.68
C ASN A 165 11.67 9.95 32.02
N PRO A 166 11.17 8.75 31.70
CA PRO A 166 9.77 8.39 31.91
C PRO A 166 9.38 8.61 33.36
N SER A 167 8.31 9.37 33.57
CA SER A 167 7.88 9.76 34.91
C SER A 167 7.37 8.56 35.68
N THR A 168 7.80 8.42 36.94
CA THR A 168 7.31 7.44 37.90
C THR A 168 6.10 7.96 38.70
N ALA A 169 5.42 9.02 38.26
CA ALA A 169 4.24 9.52 38.96
C ALA A 169 3.00 8.75 38.49
N PRO A 170 2.20 8.12 39.38
CA PRO A 170 0.99 7.43 38.99
C PRO A 170 0.01 8.36 38.29
N LEU A 171 -0.56 7.90 37.18
CA LEU A 171 -1.71 8.60 36.58
C LEU A 171 -2.89 8.55 37.57
N PRO A 172 -3.53 9.70 37.88
CA PRO A 172 -4.60 9.77 38.88
C PRO A 172 -5.88 9.03 38.46
N ASN A 173 -6.04 8.75 37.17
CA ASN A 173 -7.20 8.05 36.62
C ASN A 173 -6.87 6.57 36.36
N GLN A 174 -7.86 5.71 36.61
CA GLN A 174 -7.78 4.27 36.30
C GLN A 174 -7.91 3.96 34.79
N GLU A 175 -8.07 5.00 33.96
CA GLU A 175 -8.36 4.89 32.54
C GLU A 175 -7.53 5.86 31.70
N ILE A 176 -7.07 5.38 30.55
CA ILE A 176 -6.41 6.19 29.52
C ILE A 176 -7.46 6.63 28.51
N ILE A 177 -7.74 7.93 28.50
CA ILE A 177 -8.67 8.57 27.58
C ILE A 177 -7.88 9.02 26.36
N VAL A 178 -8.27 8.47 25.22
CA VAL A 178 -7.81 8.89 23.89
C VAL A 178 -8.94 9.68 23.23
N SER A 179 -8.62 10.81 22.62
CA SER A 179 -9.62 11.70 22.00
C SER A 179 -9.06 12.43 20.78
N TRP A 180 -9.94 12.76 19.84
CA TRP A 180 -9.60 13.45 18.60
C TRP A 180 -10.77 14.32 18.13
N ALA A 181 -10.48 15.30 17.27
CA ALA A 181 -11.52 16.07 16.61
C ALA A 181 -12.14 15.28 15.45
N LEU A 182 -13.47 15.25 15.38
CA LEU A 182 -14.19 14.68 14.24
C LEU A 182 -13.86 15.45 12.96
N LYS A 183 -13.80 14.74 11.84
CA LYS A 183 -13.54 15.29 10.52
C LYS A 183 -14.72 15.00 9.59
N PRO A 184 -15.04 15.88 8.63
CA PRO A 184 -16.11 15.63 7.67
C PRO A 184 -15.76 14.45 6.76
N ARG A 185 -16.79 13.76 6.25
CA ARG A 185 -16.66 12.67 5.26
C ARG A 185 -15.81 11.47 5.72
N ILE A 186 -15.68 11.27 7.03
CA ILE A 186 -15.10 10.06 7.61
C ILE A 186 -16.16 8.97 7.72
N THR A 187 -15.79 7.74 7.36
CA THR A 187 -16.65 6.54 7.43
C THR A 187 -16.30 5.67 8.63
N ALA A 188 -15.04 5.67 9.05
CA ALA A 188 -14.57 4.96 10.24
C ALA A 188 -13.30 5.59 10.80
N TYR A 189 -13.08 5.35 12.10
CA TYR A 189 -11.78 5.56 12.74
C TYR A 189 -11.18 4.22 13.13
N TYR A 190 -9.85 4.12 13.08
CA TYR A 190 -9.11 2.97 13.60
C TYR A 190 -8.13 3.47 14.64
N LEU A 191 -8.27 2.97 15.86
CA LEU A 191 -7.30 3.27 16.93
C LEU A 191 -6.38 2.08 17.07
N GLU A 192 -5.10 2.30 16.84
CA GLU A 192 -4.05 1.37 17.20
C GLU A 192 -3.28 1.92 18.40
N VAL A 193 -3.02 1.05 19.37
CA VAL A 193 -2.15 1.35 20.50
C VAL A 193 -1.09 0.27 20.56
N GLU A 194 0.17 0.68 20.58
CA GLU A 194 1.30 -0.21 20.43
C GLU A 194 2.37 0.06 21.49
N ASN A 195 2.94 -1.01 22.02
CA ASN A 195 4.22 -0.98 22.71
C ASN A 195 5.26 -1.62 21.81
N LYS A 196 6.03 -0.79 21.10
CA LYS A 196 7.01 -1.23 20.09
C LYS A 196 8.09 -2.13 20.68
N SER A 197 8.49 -1.94 21.94
CA SER A 197 9.55 -2.75 22.58
C SER A 197 9.10 -4.17 22.95
N LYS A 198 7.79 -4.37 23.17
CA LYS A 198 7.18 -5.67 23.52
C LYS A 198 6.36 -6.29 22.40
N SER A 199 6.19 -5.59 21.28
CA SER A 199 5.29 -5.98 20.18
C SER A 199 3.86 -6.26 20.64
N ASN A 200 3.40 -5.57 21.71
CA ASN A 200 2.02 -5.64 22.16
C ASN A 200 1.19 -4.59 21.41
N ARG A 201 0.08 -5.02 20.83
CA ARG A 201 -0.77 -4.14 20.02
C ARG A 201 -2.26 -4.39 20.26
N ILE A 202 -3.02 -3.31 20.37
CA ILE A 202 -4.47 -3.30 20.18
C ILE A 202 -4.79 -2.57 18.90
N HIS A 203 -5.78 -3.06 18.17
CA HIS A 203 -6.40 -2.37 17.06
C HIS A 203 -7.92 -2.37 17.26
N LEU A 204 -8.56 -1.20 17.20
CA LEU A 204 -10.00 -1.04 17.35
C LEU A 204 -10.59 -0.33 16.13
N THR A 205 -11.63 -0.91 15.55
CA THR A 205 -12.46 -0.22 14.54
C THR A 205 -13.61 0.50 15.23
N LEU A 206 -13.74 1.80 14.96
CA LEU A 206 -14.67 2.69 15.62
C LEU A 206 -15.58 3.38 14.59
N PRO A 207 -16.88 3.58 14.91
CA PRO A 207 -17.77 4.36 14.07
C PRO A 207 -17.27 5.79 13.82
N ALA A 208 -17.63 6.39 12.68
CA ALA A 208 -17.29 7.78 12.34
C ALA A 208 -17.81 8.84 13.33
N SER A 209 -18.79 8.50 14.17
CA SER A 209 -19.30 9.39 15.22
C SER A 209 -18.46 9.37 16.50
N THR A 210 -17.51 8.44 16.62
CA THR A 210 -16.67 8.30 17.82
C THR A 210 -15.52 9.31 17.78
N SER A 211 -15.40 10.10 18.85
CA SER A 211 -14.34 11.10 19.01
C SER A 211 -13.49 10.88 20.27
N SER A 212 -13.80 9.85 21.06
CA SER A 212 -13.02 9.48 22.23
C SER A 212 -13.32 8.04 22.63
N ILE A 213 -12.33 7.40 23.25
CA ILE A 213 -12.44 6.11 23.89
C ILE A 213 -11.66 6.09 25.19
N SER A 214 -12.16 5.32 26.14
CA SER A 214 -11.45 4.98 27.36
C SER A 214 -10.82 3.58 27.20
N ILE A 215 -9.51 3.51 27.42
CA ILE A 215 -8.75 2.25 27.44
C ILE A 215 -8.47 1.92 28.91
N PRO A 216 -8.93 0.75 29.39
CA PRO A 216 -8.68 0.37 30.76
C PRO A 216 -7.19 0.23 31.06
N ARG A 217 -6.76 0.73 32.23
CA ARG A 217 -5.33 0.76 32.60
C ARG A 217 -4.67 -0.62 32.65
N TYR A 218 -5.43 -1.68 32.93
CA TYR A 218 -4.90 -3.05 33.01
C TYR A 218 -4.39 -3.59 31.67
N TRP A 219 -4.65 -2.90 30.56
CA TRP A 219 -4.03 -3.24 29.28
C TRP A 219 -2.56 -2.79 29.18
N PHE A 220 -2.18 -1.77 29.96
CA PHE A 220 -0.82 -1.25 29.97
C PHE A 220 0.03 -1.99 30.99
N THR A 221 1.30 -2.20 30.67
CA THR A 221 2.25 -2.98 31.49
C THR A 221 3.53 -2.19 31.71
N GLY A 222 4.02 -2.16 32.94
CA GLY A 222 5.24 -1.43 33.32
C GLY A 222 5.13 0.10 33.17
N ASN A 223 6.25 0.75 33.44
CA ASN A 223 6.43 2.18 33.19
C ASN A 223 7.06 2.36 31.82
N GLU A 224 6.24 2.32 30.77
CA GLU A 224 6.68 2.16 29.38
C GLU A 224 6.06 3.20 28.46
N THR A 225 6.73 3.40 27.32
CA THR A 225 6.22 4.26 26.25
C THR A 225 5.33 3.45 25.31
N TYR A 226 4.15 4.00 25.05
CA TYR A 226 3.19 3.48 24.09
C TYR A 226 3.00 4.50 22.96
N SER A 227 2.91 4.00 21.73
CA SER A 227 2.42 4.76 20.58
C SER A 227 0.90 4.63 20.48
N PHE A 228 0.24 5.76 20.19
CA PHE A 228 -1.18 5.84 19.91
C PHE A 228 -1.36 6.38 18.50
N ASN A 229 -1.95 5.58 17.62
CA ASN A 229 -2.20 5.90 16.22
C ASN A 229 -3.71 5.98 16.00
N ILE A 230 -4.20 7.17 15.66
CA ILE A 230 -5.57 7.32 15.17
C ILE A 230 -5.53 7.43 13.65
N GLN A 231 -6.25 6.54 12.98
CA GLN A 231 -6.42 6.55 11.54
C GLN A 231 -7.85 6.97 11.20
N ALA A 232 -8.02 7.92 10.29
CA ALA A 232 -9.31 8.31 9.75
C ALA A 232 -9.45 7.74 8.35
N ARG A 233 -10.56 7.07 8.05
CA ARG A 233 -10.87 6.58 6.70
C ARG A 233 -12.03 7.36 6.09
N ASN A 234 -11.89 7.84 4.86
CA ASN A 234 -12.98 8.52 4.16
C ASN A 234 -13.86 7.57 3.32
N GLN A 235 -14.76 8.15 2.52
CA GLN A 235 -15.68 7.40 1.65
C GLN A 235 -14.99 6.72 0.47
N ASP A 236 -13.85 7.25 0.01
CA ASP A 236 -13.03 6.68 -1.05
C ASP A 236 -12.09 5.57 -0.53
N GLY A 237 -12.13 5.31 0.78
CA GLY A 237 -11.29 4.32 1.44
C GLY A 237 -9.91 4.85 1.85
N ASN A 238 -9.53 6.06 1.46
CA ASN A 238 -8.25 6.67 1.82
C ASN A 238 -8.13 6.91 3.32
N VAL A 239 -6.92 6.76 3.83
CA VAL A 239 -6.59 6.80 5.26
C VAL A 239 -5.57 7.89 5.55
N THR A 240 -5.76 8.60 6.65
CA THR A 240 -4.70 9.44 7.24
C THR A 240 -4.51 9.10 8.70
N THR A 241 -3.27 8.86 9.06
CA THR A 241 -2.84 8.46 10.40
C THR A 241 -2.25 9.66 11.13
N SER A 242 -2.51 9.73 12.43
CA SER A 242 -1.87 10.68 13.35
C SER A 242 -1.38 9.90 14.57
N GLU A 243 -0.08 10.00 14.82
CA GLU A 243 0.62 9.26 15.88
C GLU A 243 1.04 10.19 17.02
N VAL A 244 0.91 9.74 18.27
CA VAL A 244 1.56 10.35 19.43
C VAL A 244 2.13 9.29 20.38
N SER A 245 3.33 9.54 20.91
CA SER A 245 3.93 8.68 21.94
C SER A 245 3.67 9.21 23.36
N ARG A 246 3.32 8.31 24.28
CA ARG A 246 3.03 8.64 25.68
C ARG A 246 3.70 7.68 26.64
N ASP A 247 4.21 8.22 27.72
CA ASP A 247 4.70 7.42 28.85
C ASP A 247 3.51 7.07 29.74
N ILE A 248 3.30 5.77 29.92
CA ILE A 248 2.26 5.22 30.79
C ILE A 248 2.93 4.62 32.02
N ALA A 249 2.66 5.21 33.19
CA ALA A 249 3.15 4.73 34.47
C ALA A 249 2.05 3.97 35.20
N ILE A 250 2.27 2.67 35.46
CA ILE A 250 1.38 1.84 36.26
C ILE A 250 2.01 1.51 37.61
N PHE A 251 1.20 1.61 38.65
CA PHE A 251 1.48 1.23 40.03
C PHE A 251 0.27 0.45 40.51
#